data_AF-A0A1F9ABY5-F1
#
_entry.id   AF-A0A1F9ABY5-F1
#
_cell.length_a   1.000
_cell.length_b   1.000
_cell.length_c   1.000
_cell.angle_alpha   90.00
_cell.angle_beta   90.00
_cell.angle_gamma   90.00
#
_symmetry.space_group_name_H-M   'P 1'
#
loop_
_entity.id
_entity.type
_entity.pdbx_description
1 polymer ?
#
loop_
_entity_poly.entity_id
_entity_poly.type
_entity_poly.pdbx_seq_one_letter_code
_entity_poly.pdbx_strand_id
1 'polypeptide(L)'
;ETFSNPNARHPSGSRGRGTEEMKTNDVTGRYPPGVAGVALEMGRPGIGASFRDIQTVAMALARIGVEFEADNPVSALMTDRKTGVFQEEVLEEKVLSAILEFKIENERLQDVLLGIKDVAARIDTVFSLGLISRVDSDGSIPVVPIAREAGFLLRPNMKTNVGLGRLLFEEG
;
A
#
# COMPACT_ATOMS: atom_id res chain seq x y z
N GLU A 1 16.57 11.13 7.15
CA GLU A 1 15.69 11.97 7.98
C GLU A 1 14.22 11.95 7.52
N THR A 2 13.98 12.09 6.21
CA THR A 2 12.67 12.36 5.60
C THR A 2 11.59 11.28 5.82
N PHE A 3 11.96 9.99 5.91
CA PHE A 3 11.01 8.90 6.23
C PHE A 3 10.60 8.86 7.71
N SER A 4 11.45 9.36 8.60
CA SER A 4 11.24 9.31 10.06
C SER A 4 10.64 10.60 10.62
N ASN A 5 10.60 11.68 9.84
CA ASN A 5 10.02 12.98 10.22
C ASN A 5 8.68 13.21 9.48
N PRO A 6 7.53 13.12 10.17
CA PRO A 6 6.21 13.27 9.52
C PRO A 6 5.93 14.68 9.00
N ASN A 7 6.68 15.69 9.44
CA ASN A 7 6.53 17.08 8.97
C ASN A 7 7.41 17.39 7.74
N ALA A 8 8.41 16.54 7.46
CA ALA A 8 9.29 16.71 6.33
C ALA A 8 8.59 16.33 5.01
N ARG A 9 8.85 17.13 3.97
CA ARG A 9 8.37 16.82 2.61
C ARG A 9 9.41 15.95 1.92
N HIS A 10 8.99 14.80 1.39
CA HIS A 10 9.86 13.97 0.57
C HIS A 10 10.03 14.62 -0.82
N PRO A 11 11.21 14.52 -1.47
CA PRO A 11 11.41 15.00 -2.83
C PRO A 11 10.43 14.41 -3.86
N SER A 12 9.83 13.24 -3.57
CA SER A 12 8.74 12.63 -4.37
C SER A 12 7.41 13.37 -4.29
N GLY A 13 7.31 14.48 -3.55
CA GLY A 13 6.14 15.36 -3.52
C GLY A 13 5.20 15.13 -2.33
N SER A 14 5.17 13.92 -1.76
CA SER A 14 4.36 13.52 -0.60
C SER A 14 5.00 13.93 0.74
N ARG A 15 4.16 14.20 1.76
CA ARG A 15 4.61 14.45 3.14
C ARG A 15 4.47 13.15 3.95
N GLY A 16 5.52 12.78 4.68
CA GLY A 16 5.51 11.58 5.51
C GLY A 16 5.85 10.29 4.73
N ARG A 17 5.18 9.19 5.10
CA ARG A 17 5.59 7.79 4.80
C ARG A 17 4.77 7.10 3.69
N GLY A 18 3.70 7.72 3.24
CA GLY A 18 2.78 7.20 2.23
C GLY A 18 2.11 8.35 1.48
N THR A 19 1.10 8.04 0.68
CA THR A 19 0.39 9.04 -0.12
C THR A 19 -0.88 9.56 0.56
N GLU A 20 -1.54 10.54 -0.06
CA GLU A 20 -2.90 10.94 0.34
C GLU A 20 -3.88 9.76 0.20
N GLU A 21 -3.59 8.84 -0.73
CA GLU A 21 -4.23 7.52 -0.83
C GLU A 21 -5.77 7.65 -0.90
N MET A 22 -6.53 7.01 0.01
CA MET A 22 -7.99 7.10 0.06
C MET A 22 -8.55 8.42 0.62
N LYS A 23 -7.72 9.25 1.28
CA LYS A 23 -8.19 10.41 2.06
C LYS A 23 -8.81 11.50 1.19
N THR A 24 -8.45 11.52 -0.10
CA THR A 24 -8.93 12.48 -1.08
C THR A 24 -9.73 11.79 -2.19
N ASN A 25 -10.14 10.54 -2.01
CA ASN A 25 -10.81 9.76 -3.06
C ASN A 25 -12.13 10.37 -3.51
N ASP A 26 -12.86 11.01 -2.60
CA ASP A 26 -14.05 11.80 -2.89
C ASP A 26 -13.79 12.95 -3.86
N VAL A 27 -12.60 13.54 -3.84
CA VAL A 27 -12.23 14.63 -4.74
C VAL A 27 -11.53 14.12 -6.00
N THR A 28 -10.77 13.02 -5.90
CA THR A 28 -9.80 12.59 -6.92
C THR A 28 -10.20 11.33 -7.69
N GLY A 29 -11.14 10.52 -7.19
CA GLY A 29 -11.59 9.30 -7.86
C GLY A 29 -10.51 8.22 -8.02
N ARG A 30 -9.45 8.24 -7.19
CA ARG A 30 -8.29 7.33 -7.32
C ARG A 30 -8.63 5.84 -7.20
N TYR A 31 -9.72 5.49 -6.51
CA TYR A 31 -10.22 4.14 -6.30
C TYR A 31 -11.66 4.06 -6.85
N PRO A 32 -11.82 3.80 -8.16
CA PRO A 32 -13.13 3.57 -8.75
C PRO A 32 -13.74 2.23 -8.28
N PRO A 33 -15.04 1.97 -8.56
CA PRO A 33 -15.64 0.65 -8.34
C PRO A 33 -14.82 -0.47 -9.00
N GLY A 34 -14.73 -1.62 -8.33
CA GLY A 34 -13.94 -2.76 -8.82
C GLY A 34 -12.44 -2.70 -8.47
N VAL A 35 -11.92 -1.55 -8.05
CA VAL A 35 -10.49 -1.38 -7.73
C VAL A 35 -10.26 -1.28 -6.22
N ALA A 36 -9.40 -2.14 -5.70
CA ALA A 36 -8.89 -2.10 -4.33
C ALA A 36 -7.57 -1.32 -4.24
N GLY A 37 -7.35 -0.67 -3.09
CA GLY A 37 -6.04 -0.21 -2.67
C GLY A 37 -5.43 -1.14 -1.64
N VAL A 38 -4.11 -1.30 -1.68
CA VAL A 38 -3.36 -2.13 -0.75
C VAL A 38 -2.18 -1.33 -0.20
N ALA A 39 -2.06 -1.31 1.11
CA ALA A 39 -0.96 -0.66 1.83
C ALA A 39 -0.29 -1.67 2.77
N LEU A 40 1.01 -1.92 2.59
CA LEU A 40 1.83 -2.72 3.51
C LEU A 40 2.79 -1.78 4.23
N GLU A 41 2.44 -1.40 5.46
CA GLU A 41 3.33 -0.65 6.33
C GLU A 41 4.35 -1.62 6.97
N MET A 42 5.54 -1.67 6.37
CA MET A 42 6.68 -2.45 6.83
C MET A 42 7.33 -1.78 8.03
N GLY A 43 7.75 -2.58 9.02
CA GLY A 43 8.41 -2.11 10.23
C GLY A 43 7.46 -1.55 11.28
N ARG A 44 7.94 -1.49 12.53
CA ARG A 44 7.26 -0.91 13.69
C ARG A 44 8.27 -0.28 14.65
N PRO A 45 7.85 0.67 15.51
CA PRO A 45 8.71 1.18 16.58
C PRO A 45 9.34 0.03 17.38
N GLY A 46 10.66 0.04 17.51
CA GLY A 46 11.43 -1.00 18.23
C GLY A 46 11.98 -2.14 17.35
N ILE A 47 11.42 -2.37 16.17
CA ILE A 47 11.87 -3.43 15.24
C ILE A 47 12.46 -2.82 13.95
N GLY A 48 11.78 -1.82 13.39
CA GLY A 48 12.13 -1.26 12.08
C GLY A 48 12.00 -2.27 10.94
N ALA A 49 12.49 -1.92 9.75
CA ALA A 49 12.60 -2.79 8.59
C ALA A 49 13.89 -2.46 7.81
N SER A 50 14.53 -3.48 7.24
CA SER A 50 15.62 -3.27 6.28
C SER A 50 15.06 -3.07 4.87
N PHE A 51 15.77 -2.33 4.01
CA PHE A 51 15.38 -2.24 2.60
C PHE A 51 15.53 -3.58 1.85
N ARG A 52 16.35 -4.52 2.33
CA ARG A 52 16.37 -5.91 1.84
C ARG A 52 15.05 -6.64 2.08
N ASP A 53 14.46 -6.50 3.26
CA ASP A 53 13.14 -7.09 3.56
C ASP A 53 12.05 -6.42 2.71
N ILE A 54 12.08 -5.09 2.61
CA ILE A 54 11.12 -4.32 1.80
C ILE A 54 11.23 -4.74 0.32
N GLN A 55 12.44 -4.87 -0.22
CA GLN A 55 12.67 -5.36 -1.58
C GLN A 55 12.16 -6.79 -1.76
N THR A 56 12.37 -7.67 -0.79
CA THR A 56 11.88 -9.06 -0.85
C THR A 56 10.37 -9.10 -1.02
N VAL A 57 9.63 -8.27 -0.26
CA VAL A 57 8.18 -8.11 -0.40
C VAL A 57 7.83 -7.47 -1.74
N ALA A 58 8.49 -6.38 -2.12
CA ALA A 58 8.21 -5.68 -3.37
C ALA A 58 8.41 -6.58 -4.60
N MET A 59 9.49 -7.35 -4.67
CA MET A 59 9.74 -8.29 -5.76
C MET A 59 8.71 -9.42 -5.82
N ALA A 60 8.24 -9.92 -4.68
CA ALA A 60 7.19 -10.93 -4.65
C ALA A 60 5.87 -10.38 -5.22
N LEU A 61 5.49 -9.16 -4.82
CA LEU A 61 4.30 -8.48 -5.33
C LEU A 61 4.44 -8.12 -6.82
N ALA A 62 5.62 -7.67 -7.25
CA ALA A 62 5.92 -7.34 -8.64
C ALA A 62 5.75 -8.55 -9.57
N ARG A 63 6.14 -9.77 -9.12
CA ARG A 63 5.91 -11.01 -9.87
C ARG A 63 4.43 -11.36 -10.07
N ILE A 64 3.57 -10.90 -9.17
CA ILE A 64 2.10 -11.03 -9.31
C ILE A 64 1.58 -9.99 -10.30
N GLY A 65 2.38 -8.99 -10.66
CA GLY A 65 2.04 -7.95 -11.63
C GLY A 65 1.27 -6.79 -11.00
N VAL A 66 1.66 -6.37 -9.80
CA VAL A 66 1.15 -5.12 -9.19
C VAL A 66 1.91 -3.91 -9.73
N GLU A 67 1.27 -2.75 -9.74
CA GLU A 67 1.90 -1.49 -10.10
C GLU A 67 2.01 -0.59 -8.86
N PHE A 68 3.25 -0.36 -8.40
CA PHE A 68 3.49 0.47 -7.22
C PHE A 68 3.14 1.94 -7.47
N GLU A 69 2.55 2.57 -6.45
CA GLU A 69 2.14 3.97 -6.48
C GLU A 69 3.34 4.89 -6.78
N ALA A 70 3.28 5.63 -7.88
CA ALA A 70 4.41 6.39 -8.39
C ALA A 70 4.80 7.56 -7.48
N ASP A 71 3.82 8.15 -6.78
CA ASP A 71 4.02 9.27 -5.87
C ASP A 71 4.46 8.84 -4.45
N ASN A 72 4.55 7.53 -4.21
CA ASN A 72 4.97 6.98 -2.93
C ASN A 72 6.51 7.12 -2.75
N PRO A 73 6.98 7.60 -1.59
CA PRO A 73 8.42 7.77 -1.32
C PRO A 73 9.26 6.49 -1.46
N VAL A 74 8.70 5.33 -1.13
CA VAL A 74 9.36 4.02 -1.25
C VAL A 74 9.53 3.65 -2.72
N SER A 75 8.51 3.88 -3.54
CA SER A 75 8.55 3.65 -5.00
C SER A 75 9.57 4.53 -5.72
N ALA A 76 9.97 5.67 -5.14
CA ALA A 76 11.01 6.53 -5.68
C ALA A 76 12.43 5.95 -5.48
N LEU A 77 12.59 5.00 -4.56
CA LEU A 77 13.85 4.31 -4.29
C LEU A 77 14.03 3.04 -5.14
N MET A 78 13.02 2.67 -5.94
CA MET A 78 13.09 1.56 -6.87
C MET A 78 13.86 1.96 -8.13
N THR A 79 14.81 1.11 -8.57
CA THR A 79 15.45 1.24 -9.89
C THR A 79 14.49 0.85 -10.99
N ASP A 80 13.63 -0.14 -10.73
CA ASP A 80 12.53 -0.53 -11.59
C ASP A 80 11.32 -0.98 -10.77
N ARG A 81 10.24 -0.21 -10.88
CA ARG A 81 8.97 -0.49 -10.18
C ARG A 81 8.29 -1.76 -10.69
N LYS A 82 8.53 -2.18 -11.93
CA LYS A 82 7.93 -3.41 -12.47
C LYS A 82 8.55 -4.68 -11.90
N THR A 83 9.78 -4.58 -11.38
CA THR A 83 10.48 -5.71 -10.77
C THR A 83 10.54 -5.60 -9.24
N GLY A 84 10.27 -4.41 -8.68
CA GLY A 84 10.34 -4.15 -7.24
C GLY A 84 11.76 -4.08 -6.71
N VAL A 85 12.74 -3.89 -7.59
CA VAL A 85 14.17 -3.80 -7.25
C VAL A 85 14.51 -2.36 -6.83
N PHE A 86 15.24 -2.24 -5.73
CA PHE A 86 15.68 -0.98 -5.13
C PHE A 86 17.07 -0.58 -5.64
N GLN A 87 17.42 0.68 -5.43
CA GLN A 87 18.79 1.17 -5.65
C GLN A 87 19.76 0.45 -4.70
N GLU A 88 20.88 -0.05 -5.23
CA GLU A 88 21.83 -0.85 -4.44
C GLU A 88 22.32 -0.09 -3.19
N GLU A 89 22.52 1.22 -3.32
CA GLU A 89 22.97 2.11 -2.25
C GLU A 89 22.00 2.21 -1.05
N VAL A 90 20.72 1.87 -1.22
CA VAL A 90 19.75 1.90 -0.11
C VAL A 90 19.55 0.55 0.56
N LEU A 91 20.03 -0.55 -0.01
CA LEU A 91 19.70 -1.91 0.47
C LEU A 91 20.22 -2.19 1.89
N GLU A 92 21.34 -1.58 2.27
CA GLU A 92 21.93 -1.74 3.61
C GLU A 92 21.31 -0.82 4.67
N GLU A 93 20.39 0.06 4.27
CA GLU A 93 19.76 1.00 5.18
C GLU A 93 18.58 0.38 5.93
N LYS A 94 18.31 0.94 7.12
CA LYS A 94 17.14 0.61 7.94
C LYS A 94 16.23 1.81 8.11
N VAL A 95 14.93 1.53 8.18
CA VAL A 95 13.88 2.51 8.42
C VAL A 95 13.00 2.08 9.57
N LEU A 96 12.44 3.03 10.32
CA LEU A 96 11.47 2.73 11.37
C LEU A 96 10.18 2.14 10.78
N SER A 97 9.75 2.69 9.65
CA SER A 97 8.62 2.19 8.88
C SER A 97 8.61 2.75 7.46
N ALA A 98 8.17 1.95 6.50
CA ALA A 98 7.98 2.33 5.10
C ALA A 98 6.72 1.65 4.54
N ILE A 99 5.97 2.31 3.66
CA ILE A 99 4.70 1.80 3.17
C ILE A 99 4.81 1.49 1.67
N LEU A 100 4.64 0.21 1.31
CA LEU A 100 4.40 -0.18 -0.08
C LEU A 100 2.91 0.02 -0.38
N GLU A 101 2.61 0.85 -1.36
CA GLU A 101 1.24 1.19 -1.77
C GLU A 101 1.05 0.83 -3.26
N PHE A 102 -0.08 0.22 -3.59
CA PHE A 102 -0.47 -0.07 -4.96
C PHE A 102 -1.99 -0.25 -5.07
N LYS A 103 -2.48 -0.25 -6.31
CA LYS A 103 -3.88 -0.57 -6.63
C LYS A 103 -3.95 -1.92 -7.33
N ILE A 104 -5.08 -2.59 -7.22
CA ILE A 104 -5.33 -3.86 -7.89
C ILE A 104 -6.83 -4.03 -8.13
N GLU A 105 -7.18 -4.66 -9.25
CA GLU A 105 -8.56 -5.12 -9.49
C GLU A 105 -8.98 -6.12 -8.41
N ASN A 106 -10.24 -6.04 -7.98
CA ASN A 106 -10.79 -6.89 -6.93
C ASN A 106 -10.64 -8.38 -7.27
N GLU A 107 -10.78 -8.76 -8.55
CA GLU A 107 -10.64 -10.13 -9.04
C GLU A 107 -9.24 -10.69 -8.81
N ARG A 108 -8.22 -9.84 -8.72
CA ARG A 108 -6.81 -10.22 -8.49
C ARG A 108 -6.36 -10.02 -7.05
N LEU A 109 -7.20 -9.43 -6.20
CA LEU A 109 -6.85 -9.13 -4.82
C LEU A 109 -6.56 -10.41 -4.01
N GLN A 110 -7.28 -11.51 -4.26
CA GLN A 110 -7.04 -12.78 -3.56
C GLN A 110 -5.62 -13.30 -3.80
N ASP A 111 -5.14 -13.28 -5.04
CA ASP A 111 -3.78 -13.71 -5.40
C ASP A 111 -2.72 -12.87 -4.70
N VAL A 112 -2.93 -11.54 -4.66
CA VAL A 112 -2.06 -10.62 -3.93
C VAL A 112 -2.02 -10.97 -2.44
N LEU A 113 -3.18 -11.16 -1.82
CA LEU A 113 -3.29 -11.49 -0.39
C LEU A 113 -2.62 -12.81 -0.02
N LEU A 114 -2.75 -13.83 -0.88
CA LEU A 114 -2.05 -15.12 -0.72
C LEU A 114 -0.53 -14.96 -0.91
N GLY A 115 -0.09 -14.17 -1.89
CA GLY A 115 1.31 -13.83 -2.09
C GLY A 115 1.93 -13.10 -0.91
N ILE A 116 1.18 -12.19 -0.27
CA ILE A 116 1.60 -11.49 0.95
C ILE A 116 1.81 -12.49 2.10
N LYS A 117 0.91 -13.47 2.25
CA LYS A 117 1.07 -14.53 3.27
C LYS A 117 2.34 -15.36 3.04
N ASP A 118 2.61 -15.73 1.79
CA ASP A 118 3.80 -16.52 1.44
C ASP A 118 5.09 -15.73 1.71
N VAL A 119 5.18 -14.47 1.27
CA VAL A 119 6.40 -13.67 1.45
C VAL A 119 6.63 -13.26 2.90
N ALA A 120 5.58 -13.19 3.73
CA ALA A 120 5.70 -12.89 5.17
C ALA A 120 6.62 -13.88 5.90
N ALA A 121 6.75 -15.13 5.42
CA ALA A 121 7.64 -16.13 6.00
C ALA A 121 9.13 -15.94 5.60
N ARG A 122 9.45 -14.95 4.75
CA ARG A 122 10.77 -14.76 4.14
C ARG A 122 11.46 -13.45 4.55
N ILE A 123 10.90 -12.73 5.50
CA ILE A 123 11.38 -11.42 5.96
C ILE A 123 11.68 -11.45 7.46
N ASP A 124 12.66 -10.66 7.90
CA ASP A 124 13.02 -10.50 9.32
C ASP A 124 12.48 -9.17 9.89
N THR A 125 11.19 -8.93 9.64
CA THR A 125 10.47 -7.76 10.16
C THR A 125 8.98 -8.09 10.26
N VAL A 126 8.20 -7.13 10.76
CA VAL A 126 6.75 -7.19 10.85
C VAL A 126 6.14 -6.15 9.91
N PHE A 127 4.87 -6.34 9.53
CA PHE A 127 4.12 -5.33 8.80
C PHE A 127 2.65 -5.28 9.22
N SER A 128 2.01 -4.16 8.91
CA SER A 128 0.56 -4.00 8.99
C SER A 128 -0.02 -3.93 7.57
N LEU A 129 -1.05 -4.72 7.30
CA LEU A 129 -1.74 -4.74 6.01
C LEU A 129 -3.03 -3.91 6.09
N GLY A 130 -3.14 -2.90 5.24
CA GLY A 130 -4.33 -2.09 5.01
C GLY A 130 -4.95 -2.40 3.65
N LEU A 131 -6.28 -2.39 3.61
CA LEU A 131 -7.07 -2.50 2.38
C LEU A 131 -7.95 -1.26 2.23
N ILE A 132 -8.05 -0.75 1.01
CA ILE A 132 -8.99 0.29 0.63
C ILE A 132 -10.02 -0.32 -0.29
N SER A 133 -11.28 0.01 -0.02
CA SER A 133 -12.40 -0.30 -0.87
C SER A 133 -13.31 0.90 -0.94
N ARG A 134 -13.80 1.22 -2.14
CA ARG A 134 -15.04 1.99 -2.25
C ARG A 134 -16.18 1.15 -1.65
N VAL A 135 -17.09 1.80 -0.93
CA VAL A 135 -18.32 1.17 -0.43
C VAL A 135 -19.33 1.19 -1.58
N ASP A 136 -19.92 0.04 -1.87
CA ASP A 136 -20.91 -0.08 -2.95
C ASP A 136 -22.25 0.54 -2.53
N SER A 137 -23.10 0.80 -3.52
CA SER A 137 -24.40 1.47 -3.31
C SER A 137 -25.35 0.72 -2.36
N ASP A 138 -25.16 -0.59 -2.18
CA ASP A 138 -25.90 -1.44 -1.24
C ASP A 138 -25.29 -1.44 0.18
N GLY A 139 -24.22 -0.67 0.40
CA GLY A 139 -23.50 -0.58 1.66
C GLY A 139 -22.48 -1.71 1.87
N SER A 140 -22.30 -2.60 0.89
CA SER A 140 -21.29 -3.66 0.97
C SER A 140 -19.87 -3.11 0.76
N ILE A 141 -18.89 -3.85 1.27
CA ILE A 141 -17.46 -3.53 1.14
C ILE A 141 -16.80 -4.68 0.37
N PRO A 142 -16.63 -4.56 -0.96
CA PRO A 142 -16.18 -5.63 -1.85
C PRO A 142 -14.93 -6.40 -1.41
N VAL A 143 -13.95 -5.72 -0.81
CA VAL A 143 -12.69 -6.36 -0.39
C VAL A 143 -12.84 -7.27 0.83
N VAL A 144 -13.91 -7.12 1.62
CA VAL A 144 -14.11 -7.88 2.87
C VAL A 144 -14.30 -9.38 2.63
N PRO A 145 -15.23 -9.84 1.77
CA PRO A 145 -15.37 -11.27 1.48
C PRO A 145 -14.07 -11.86 0.90
N ILE A 146 -13.41 -11.15 -0.02
CA ILE A 146 -12.15 -11.58 -0.64
C ILE A 146 -11.06 -11.79 0.43
N ALA A 147 -10.89 -10.84 1.34
CA ALA A 147 -9.90 -10.95 2.40
C ALA A 147 -10.21 -12.10 3.38
N ARG A 148 -11.49 -12.34 3.68
CA ARG A 148 -11.91 -13.48 4.52
C ARG A 148 -11.61 -14.81 3.84
N GLU A 149 -11.90 -14.93 2.55
CA GLU A 149 -11.63 -16.13 1.76
C GLU A 149 -10.12 -16.40 1.65
N ALA A 150 -9.31 -15.35 1.48
CA ALA A 150 -7.85 -15.44 1.59
C ALA A 150 -7.36 -15.76 3.02
N GLY A 151 -8.26 -15.92 4.00
CA GLY A 151 -7.99 -16.32 5.37
C GLY A 151 -7.45 -15.20 6.26
N PHE A 152 -7.80 -13.94 6.00
CA PHE A 152 -7.47 -12.81 6.87
C PHE A 152 -8.61 -12.49 7.83
N LEU A 153 -8.25 -12.17 9.08
CA LEU A 153 -9.17 -11.62 10.06
C LEU A 153 -9.18 -10.10 9.95
N LEU A 154 -10.31 -9.52 9.55
CA LEU A 154 -10.46 -8.07 9.51
C LEU A 154 -10.65 -7.51 10.92
N ARG A 155 -10.04 -6.34 11.16
CA ARG A 155 -10.21 -5.56 12.38
C ARG A 155 -11.28 -4.49 12.15
N PRO A 156 -12.05 -4.11 13.19
CA PRO A 156 -13.10 -3.10 13.05
C PRO A 156 -12.54 -1.68 12.87
N ASN A 157 -11.23 -1.50 13.03
CA ASN A 157 -10.57 -0.21 12.93
C ASN A 157 -10.42 0.18 11.45
N MET A 158 -11.16 1.20 11.04
CA MET A 158 -11.05 1.78 9.70
C MET A 158 -11.09 3.31 9.77
N LYS A 159 -10.68 3.93 8.67
CA LYS A 159 -10.93 5.34 8.39
C LYS A 159 -11.88 5.38 7.20
N THR A 160 -12.91 6.21 7.30
CA THR A 160 -13.90 6.37 6.24
C THR A 160 -13.77 7.76 5.65
N ASN A 161 -13.51 7.85 4.35
CA ASN A 161 -13.76 9.07 3.60
C ASN A 161 -15.28 9.19 3.41
N VAL A 162 -15.87 10.26 3.93
CA VAL A 162 -17.33 10.44 3.99
C VAL A 162 -17.92 11.09 2.72
N GLY A 163 -17.11 11.40 1.71
CA GLY A 163 -17.63 11.84 0.42
C GLY A 163 -18.14 13.29 0.38
N LEU A 164 -17.64 14.17 1.24
CA LEU A 164 -18.12 15.55 1.34
C LEU A 164 -17.32 16.55 0.49
N GLY A 165 -16.25 16.11 -0.16
CA GLY A 165 -15.45 16.93 -1.06
C GLY A 165 -16.18 17.26 -2.37
N ARG A 166 -15.77 18.37 -3.00
CA ARG A 166 -16.21 18.71 -4.35
C ARG A 166 -15.41 17.88 -5.36
N LEU A 167 -16.11 17.12 -6.19
CA LEU A 167 -15.49 16.29 -7.24
C LEU A 167 -14.62 17.15 -8.18
N LEU A 168 -13.43 16.65 -8.51
CA LEU A 168 -12.59 17.18 -9.59
C LEU A 168 -12.60 16.27 -10.83
N PHE A 169 -13.46 15.26 -10.84
CA PHE A 169 -13.65 14.29 -11.92
C PHE A 169 -15.15 14.09 -12.19
N GLU A 170 -15.49 13.57 -13.37
CA GLU A 170 -16.84 13.10 -13.67
C GLU A 170 -16.94 11.61 -13.29
N GLU A 171 -17.98 11.23 -12.55
CA GLU A 171 -18.29 9.80 -12.35
C GLU A 171 -18.80 9.21 -13.65
N GLY A 172 -18.16 8.13 -14.11
CA GLY A 172 -18.59 7.33 -15.26
C GLY A 172 -19.66 6.30 -14.90
#